data_AF-A0A6B2UDI7-F1
#
_entry.id   AF-A0A6B2UDI7-F1
#
_cell.length_a   1.000
_cell.length_b   1.000
_cell.length_c   1.000
_cell.angle_alpha   90.00
_cell.angle_beta   90.00
_cell.angle_gamma   90.00
#
_symmetry.space_group_name_H-M   'P 1'
#
loop_
_entity.id
_entity.type
_entity.pdbx_description
1 polymer ?
#
loop_
_entity_poly.entity_id
_entity_poly.type
_entity_poly.pdbx_seq_one_letter_code
_entity_poly.pdbx_strand_id
1 'polypeptide(L)' 'MARELTAAQRRVIGAAEPVTGRLRGSGAVLDRLVKLGLAFRHPRPPHDFFLTPAGQRARTA' A
#
# COMPACT_ATOMS: atom_id res chain seq x y z
N MET A 1 8.40 3.14 17.63
CA MET A 1 7.48 1.98 17.63
C MET A 1 6.70 2.02 16.34
N ALA A 2 7.03 1.17 15.37
CA ALA A 2 6.28 1.08 14.12
C ALA A 2 4.85 0.67 14.49
N ARG A 3 3.87 1.53 14.20
CA ARG A 3 2.46 1.23 14.46
C ARG A 3 2.13 -0.07 13.74
N GLU A 4 1.81 -1.12 14.49
CA GLU A 4 1.56 -2.43 13.91
C GLU A 4 0.49 -2.32 12.82
N LEU A 5 0.82 -2.78 11.63
CA LEU A 5 -0.11 -2.79 10.51
C LEU A 5 -1.29 -3.69 10.85
N THR A 6 -2.50 -3.25 10.54
CA THR A 6 -3.69 -4.08 10.73
C THR A 6 -3.66 -5.27 9.77
N ALA A 7 -4.39 -6.34 10.10
CA ALA A 7 -4.46 -7.52 9.23
C ALA A 7 -4.93 -7.16 7.80
N ALA A 8 -5.86 -6.22 7.66
CA ALA A 8 -6.34 -5.75 6.35
C ALA A 8 -5.24 -5.02 5.55
N GLN A 9 -4.42 -4.19 6.22
CA GLN A 9 -3.30 -3.50 5.59
C GLN A 9 -2.23 -4.48 5.11
N ARG A 10 -1.87 -5.46 5.95
CA ARG A 10 -0.90 -6.50 5.59
C ARG A 10 -1.38 -7.32 4.39
N ARG A 11 -2.67 -7.68 4.34
CA ARG A 11 -3.26 -8.39 3.19
C ARG A 11 -3.15 -7.59 1.90
N VAL A 12 -3.47 -6.30 1.93
CA VAL A 12 -3.39 -5.42 0.74
C VAL A 12 -1.94 -5.26 0.27
N ILE A 13 -0.99 -5.07 1.19
CA ILE A 13 0.44 -4.98 0.87
C ILE A 13 0.96 -6.30 0.29
N GLY A 14 0.57 -7.44 0.89
CA GLY A 14 0.97 -8.76 0.41
C GLY A 14 0.41 -9.11 -0.97
N ALA A 15 -0.82 -8.66 -1.26
CA ALA A 15 -1.50 -8.83 -2.55
C ALA A 15 -1.06 -7.81 -3.62
N ALA A 16 -0.06 -6.96 -3.34
CA ALA A 16 0.46 -6.01 -4.31
C ALA A 16 1.01 -6.72 -5.56
N GLU A 17 0.77 -6.12 -6.72
CA GLU A 17 1.27 -6.65 -7.98
C GLU A 17 2.81 -6.71 -7.94
N PRO A 18 3.43 -7.88 -8.22
CA PRO A 18 4.85 -8.10 -7.96
C PRO A 18 5.81 -7.20 -8.74
N VAL A 19 5.47 -6.79 -9.96
CA VAL A 19 6.39 -6.03 -10.83
C VAL A 19 6.26 -4.52 -10.62
N THR A 20 5.03 -4.02 -10.54
CA THR A 20 4.71 -2.59 -10.47
C THR A 20 4.42 -2.10 -9.05
N GLY A 21 4.17 -3.01 -8.11
CA GLY A 21 3.75 -2.66 -6.75
C GLY A 21 2.34 -2.07 -6.68
N ARG A 22 1.50 -2.25 -7.73
CA ARG A 22 0.13 -1.74 -7.76
C ARG A 22 -0.72 -2.41 -6.69
N LEU A 23 -1.45 -1.59 -5.95
CA LEU A 23 -2.36 -2.00 -4.90
C LEU A 23 -3.80 -2.01 -5.39
N ARG A 24 -4.57 -2.98 -4.89
CA ARG A 24 -6.02 -3.07 -5.07
C ARG A 24 -6.65 -3.42 -3.74
N GLY A 25 -7.82 -2.85 -3.46
CA GLY A 25 -8.54 -3.10 -2.21
C GLY A 25 -9.52 -1.99 -1.85
N SER A 26 -9.99 -2.03 -0.61
CA SER A 26 -10.89 -1.00 -0.07
C SER A 26 -10.19 0.37 -0.01
N GLY A 27 -10.88 1.41 -0.49
CA GLY A 27 -10.38 2.79 -0.49
C GLY A 27 -9.92 3.27 0.88
N ALA A 28 -10.64 2.91 1.96
CA ALA A 28 -10.26 3.28 3.32
C ALA A 28 -8.92 2.67 3.77
N VAL A 29 -8.62 1.44 3.33
CA VAL A 29 -7.34 0.79 3.62
C VAL A 29 -6.22 1.46 2.80
N LEU A 30 -6.48 1.73 1.52
CA LEU A 30 -5.51 2.39 0.63
C LEU A 30 -5.17 3.80 1.11
N ASP A 31 -6.17 4.62 1.45
CA ASP A 31 -5.96 5.95 2.02
C ASP A 31 -5.19 5.90 3.34
N ARG A 32 -5.43 4.86 4.16
CA ARG A 32 -4.66 4.69 5.40
C ARG A 32 -3.21 4.33 5.12
N LEU A 33 -2.93 3.50 4.12
CA LEU A 33 -1.57 3.19 3.68
C LEU A 33 -0.86 4.43 3.13
N VAL A 34 -1.58 5.30 2.41
CA VAL A 34 -1.06 6.61 1.97
C VAL A 34 -0.71 7.49 3.16
N LYS A 35 -1.60 7.61 4.16
CA LYS A 35 -1.33 8.36 5.40
C LYS A 35 -0.14 7.80 6.21
N LEU A 36 0.14 6.51 6.07
CA LEU A 36 1.30 5.86 6.70
C LEU A 36 2.60 5.98 5.87
N GLY A 37 2.54 6.59 4.67
CA GLY A 37 3.69 6.70 3.76
C GLY A 37 4.10 5.39 3.10
N LEU A 38 3.28 4.34 3.20
CA LEU A 38 3.54 3.02 2.63
C LEU A 38 3.00 2.87 1.21
N ALA A 39 2.04 3.71 0.83
CA ALA A 39 1.50 3.78 -0.52
C ALA A 39 1.42 5.23 -0.99
N PHE A 40 1.27 5.41 -2.29
CA PHE A 40 0.89 6.70 -2.87
C PHE A 40 -0.20 6.49 -3.91
N ARG A 41 -1.00 7.54 -4.15
CA ARG A 41 -2.03 7.59 -5.20
C ARG A 41 -1.43 8.26 -6.42
N HIS A 42 -1.57 7.65 -7.58
CA HIS A 42 -1.05 8.23 -8.81
C HIS A 42 -1.85 9.49 -9.18
N PRO A 43 -1.19 10.61 -9.54
CA PRO A 43 -1.88 11.85 -9.85
C PRO A 43 -2.68 11.77 -11.15
N ARG A 44 -2.31 10.89 -12.10
CA ARG A 44 -3.08 10.70 -13.33
C ARG A 44 -4.21 9.68 -13.15
N PRO A 45 -5.37 9.87 -13.79
CA PRO A 45 -6.39 8.84 -13.93
C PRO A 45 -5.78 7.54 -14.47
N PRO A 46 -6.18 6.36 -13.98
CA PRO A 46 -7.35 6.10 -13.12
C PRO A 46 -7.10 6.28 -11.61
N HIS A 47 -6.02 6.97 -11.21
CA HIS A 47 -5.63 7.21 -9.82
C HIS A 47 -5.38 5.95 -9.00
N ASP A 48 -4.72 4.98 -9.63
CA ASP A 48 -4.29 3.77 -8.96
C ASP A 48 -3.35 4.05 -7.79
N PHE A 49 -3.32 3.10 -6.85
CA PHE A 49 -2.44 3.13 -5.71
C PHE A 49 -1.24 2.22 -5.93
N PHE A 50 -0.08 2.65 -5.47
CA PHE A 50 1.18 1.93 -5.62
C PHE A 50 1.95 1.94 -4.31
N LEU A 51 2.74 0.88 -4.07
CA LEU A 51 3.64 0.82 -2.94
C LEU A 51 4.78 1.85 -3.07
N THR A 52 5.15 2.44 -1.94
CA THR A 52 6.43 3.17 -1.83
C THR A 52 7.56 2.18 -1.53
N PRO A 53 8.84 2.59 -1.61
CA PRO A 53 9.95 1.74 -1.17
C PRO A 53 9.81 1.28 0.29
N ALA A 54 9.23 2.11 1.17
CA ALA A 54 8.93 1.72 2.55
C ALA A 54 7.81 0.66 2.62
N GLY A 55 6.76 0.80 1.80
CA GLY A 55 5.71 -0.23 1.65
C GLY A 55 6.25 -1.55 1.12
N GLN A 56 7.17 -1.53 0.16
CA GLN A 56 7.81 -2.73 -0.37
C GLN A 56 8.66 -3.44 0.69
N ARG A 57 9.39 -2.70 1.54
CA ARG A 57 10.11 -3.30 2.68
C ARG A 57 9.15 -3.94 3.68
N ALA A 58 8.01 -3.29 3.95
CA ALA A 58 6.97 -3.83 4.83
C ALA A 58 6.26 -5.07 4.25
N ARG A 59 6.37 -5.32 2.94
CA ARG A 59 5.87 -6.52 2.28
C ARG A 59 6.80 -7.73 2.48
N THR A 60 8.11 -7.48 2.51
CA THR A 60 9.15 -8.52 2.57
C THR A 60 9.66 -8.79 3.98
N ALA A 61 9.25 -8.00 4.96
CA ALA A 61 9.55 -8.16 6.38
C ALA A 61 8.57 -9.15 7.05
#